data_AF-A0A7T8KF93-F1
#
_entry.id   AF-A0A7T8KF93-F1
#
_cell.length_a   1.000
_cell.length_b   1.000
_cell.length_c   1.000
_cell.angle_alpha   90.00
_cell.angle_beta   90.00
_cell.angle_gamma   90.00
#
_symmetry.space_group_name_H-M   'P 1'
#
loop_
_entity.id
_entity.type
_entity.pdbx_description
1 polymer ?
#
loop_
_entity_poly.entity_id
_entity_poly.type
_entity_poly.pdbx_seq_one_letter_code
_entity_poly.pdbx_strand_id
1 'polypeptide(L)'
;MSLSARLFRGRGLLSMGLQTPIRPSCFSSYPSDEKPKSPRKASKYPRIYTRTGDGGNSSLYTGERRPKSDGIFDALGTTDELSSHIGLAYSYAAENHIPIWVR
;
A
#
# COMPACT_ATOMS: atom_id res chain seq x y z
N MET A 1 -27.70 14.04 -63.66
CA MET A 1 -27.45 13.97 -62.20
C MET A 1 -25.94 13.81 -62.02
N SER A 2 -25.22 14.93 -61.97
CA SER A 2 -24.56 15.46 -60.75
C SER A 2 -23.36 14.61 -60.32
N LEU A 3 -22.13 14.94 -60.75
CA LEU A 3 -21.15 15.78 -60.02
C LEU A 3 -20.81 15.25 -58.61
N SER A 4 -19.62 14.64 -58.46
CA SER A 4 -18.58 15.19 -57.57
C SER A 4 -17.36 14.27 -57.49
N ALA A 5 -16.27 14.73 -58.10
CA ALA A 5 -14.93 14.45 -57.63
C ALA A 5 -14.75 15.06 -56.23
N ARG A 6 -14.19 14.32 -55.27
CA ARG A 6 -13.56 14.91 -54.08
C ARG A 6 -12.08 14.61 -54.08
N LEU A 7 -11.37 15.65 -54.51
CA LEU A 7 -9.94 15.88 -54.46
C LEU A 7 -9.41 15.68 -53.04
N PHE A 8 -8.41 14.80 -52.89
CA PHE A 8 -7.62 14.66 -51.67
C PHE A 8 -6.61 15.83 -51.61
N ARG A 9 -7.00 16.94 -50.98
CA ARG A 9 -6.08 17.97 -50.46
C ARG A 9 -5.65 17.52 -49.06
N GLY A 10 -4.42 17.61 -48.60
CA GLY A 10 -3.20 18.23 -49.11
C GLY A 10 -2.11 18.00 -48.07
N ARG A 11 -0.86 17.96 -48.53
CA ARG A 11 0.35 17.84 -47.72
C ARG A 11 0.57 19.17 -46.99
N GLY A 12 0.85 19.11 -45.69
CA GLY A 12 1.25 20.24 -44.86
C GLY A 12 2.46 19.88 -44.02
N LEU A 13 3.64 20.05 -44.61
CA LEU A 13 4.93 20.08 -43.94
C LEU A 13 4.97 21.27 -42.97
N LEU A 14 5.27 21.02 -41.70
CA LEU A 14 5.77 22.03 -40.75
C LEU A 14 7.00 21.39 -40.07
N SER A 15 8.16 21.56 -40.70
CA SER A 15 9.20 22.51 -40.31
C SER A 15 9.87 22.15 -38.98
N MET A 16 11.05 21.54 -39.09
CA MET A 16 12.04 21.50 -38.03
C MET A 16 12.42 22.94 -37.67
N GLY A 17 12.20 23.32 -36.42
CA GLY A 17 12.72 24.54 -35.82
C GLY A 17 13.63 24.16 -34.66
N LEU A 18 14.93 24.41 -34.84
CA LEU A 18 15.90 24.45 -33.74
C LEU A 18 15.49 25.54 -32.74
N GLN A 19 15.65 25.29 -31.45
CA GLN A 19 16.52 26.05 -30.53
C GLN A 19 16.16 25.73 -29.06
N THR A 20 17.18 25.34 -28.31
CA THR A 20 17.38 25.37 -26.84
C THR A 20 17.02 26.75 -26.22
N PRO A 21 17.15 27.07 -24.90
CA PRO A 21 17.69 26.33 -23.75
C PRO A 21 16.84 26.47 -22.44
N ILE A 22 17.24 25.70 -21.43
CA ILE A 22 17.38 26.05 -20.00
C ILE A 22 16.51 27.20 -19.43
N ARG A 23 15.75 26.84 -18.39
CA ARG A 23 15.07 27.70 -17.39
C ARG A 23 15.83 28.97 -17.00
N PRO A 24 15.11 30.07 -16.74
CA PRO A 24 15.34 30.87 -15.53
C PRO A 24 14.02 30.99 -14.75
N SER A 25 13.96 30.43 -13.54
CA SER A 25 13.98 31.18 -12.28
C SER A 25 12.77 32.11 -12.07
N CYS A 26 11.87 31.64 -11.21
CA CYS A 26 11.02 32.43 -10.32
C CYS A 26 10.16 33.54 -10.97
N PHE A 27 8.89 33.24 -11.20
CA PHE A 27 7.86 34.21 -10.86
C PHE A 27 6.69 33.51 -10.17
N SER A 28 6.44 34.01 -8.97
CA SER A 28 5.42 33.66 -8.00
C SER A 28 4.02 33.52 -8.60
N SER A 29 3.22 32.68 -7.92
CA SER A 29 1.76 32.72 -7.74
C SER A 29 1.08 31.42 -8.17
N TYR A 30 1.37 30.31 -7.48
CA TYR A 30 0.41 29.22 -7.48
C TYR A 30 -0.72 29.62 -6.52
N PRO A 31 -1.95 29.86 -7.00
CA PRO A 31 -3.09 30.02 -6.11
C PRO A 31 -3.25 28.72 -5.31
N SER A 32 -3.50 28.86 -4.01
CA SER A 32 -3.79 27.78 -3.10
C SER A 32 -5.08 27.08 -3.52
N ASP A 33 -4.99 26.14 -4.46
CA ASP A 33 -6.01 25.13 -4.66
C ASP A 33 -5.96 24.20 -3.43
N GLU A 34 -6.60 24.63 -2.34
CA GLU A 34 -7.03 23.70 -1.30
C GLU A 34 -7.99 22.72 -1.96
N LYS A 35 -7.45 21.60 -2.45
CA LYS A 35 -8.24 20.46 -2.88
C LYS A 35 -9.07 20.02 -1.67
N PRO A 36 -10.41 20.13 -1.70
CA PRO A 36 -11.22 19.67 -0.58
C PRO A 36 -10.94 18.19 -0.37
N LYS A 37 -10.44 17.84 0.82
CA LYS A 37 -10.20 16.45 1.21
C LYS A 37 -11.53 15.72 1.14
N SER A 38 -11.73 14.94 0.08
CA SER A 38 -12.92 14.11 -0.06
C SER A 38 -13.09 13.24 1.20
N PRO A 39 -14.34 13.03 1.66
CA PRO A 39 -14.57 12.18 2.82
C PRO A 39 -14.04 10.79 2.48
N ARG A 40 -12.94 10.40 3.13
CA ARG A 40 -12.34 9.09 2.92
C ARG A 40 -13.35 8.06 3.37
N LYS A 41 -13.87 7.25 2.43
CA LYS A 41 -14.72 6.11 2.75
C LYS A 41 -14.00 5.26 3.81
N ALA A 42 -14.65 5.06 4.96
CA ALA A 42 -14.08 4.25 6.03
C ALA A 42 -13.80 2.83 5.51
N SER A 43 -12.58 2.35 5.68
CA SER A 43 -12.24 0.98 5.32
C SER A 43 -13.06 0.02 6.19
N LYS A 44 -13.68 -0.99 5.56
CA LYS A 44 -14.43 -2.05 6.27
C LYS A 44 -13.56 -2.82 7.27
N TYR A 45 -12.24 -2.78 7.10
CA TYR A 45 -11.28 -3.45 7.97
C TYR A 45 -10.76 -2.52 9.06
N PRO A 46 -10.70 -3.00 10.31
CA PRO A 46 -10.12 -2.24 11.41
C PRO A 46 -8.64 -1.97 11.12
N ARG A 47 -8.16 -0.81 11.58
CA ARG A 47 -6.76 -0.45 11.45
C ARG A 47 -5.93 -1.36 12.35
N ILE A 48 -5.03 -2.13 11.75
CA ILE A 48 -4.19 -3.11 12.45
C ILE A 48 -3.25 -2.43 13.47
N TYR A 49 -2.81 -1.21 13.17
CA TYR A 49 -1.95 -0.43 14.07
C TYR A 49 -2.76 0.64 14.83
N THR A 50 -2.67 0.59 16.16
CA THR A 50 -3.34 1.52 17.06
C THR A 50 -2.37 2.44 17.80
N ARG A 51 -1.07 2.11 17.81
CA ARG A 51 0.02 2.84 18.52
C ARG A 51 -0.14 2.88 20.05
N THR A 52 -1.10 2.16 20.62
CA THR A 52 -1.31 2.10 22.08
C THR A 52 -0.20 1.36 22.81
N GLY A 53 0.64 0.61 22.08
CA GLY A 53 1.76 -0.16 22.62
C GLY A 53 3.12 0.55 22.58
N ASP A 54 3.19 1.79 22.10
CA ASP A 54 4.45 2.51 21.87
C ASP A 54 5.15 2.89 23.18
N GLY A 55 4.37 3.08 24.26
CA GLY A 55 4.89 3.33 25.61
C GLY A 55 5.37 2.09 26.36
N GLY A 56 5.62 0.97 25.67
CA GLY A 56 6.13 -0.27 26.29
C GLY A 56 5.10 -1.09 27.08
N ASN A 57 3.85 -0.64 27.16
CA ASN A 57 2.76 -1.34 27.83
C ASN A 57 1.78 -1.96 26.83
N SER A 58 1.23 -3.12 27.16
CA SER A 58 0.21 -3.80 26.38
C SER A 58 -0.98 -4.20 27.26
N SER A 59 -2.16 -4.35 26.65
CA SER A 59 -3.36 -4.78 27.35
C SER A 59 -3.50 -6.30 27.26
N LEU A 60 -3.77 -6.97 28.40
CA LEU A 60 -4.22 -8.34 28.44
C LEU A 60 -5.66 -8.46 27.93
N TYR A 61 -6.09 -9.68 27.63
CA TYR A 61 -7.47 -9.96 27.20
C TYR A 61 -8.50 -9.50 28.24
N THR A 62 -8.14 -9.52 29.52
CA THR A 62 -8.95 -9.02 30.65
C THR A 62 -9.09 -7.49 30.68
N GLY A 63 -8.37 -6.75 29.82
CA GLY A 63 -8.38 -5.28 29.76
C GLY A 63 -7.28 -4.62 30.62
N GLU A 64 -6.61 -5.37 31.49
CA GLU A 64 -5.52 -4.87 32.32
C GLU A 64 -4.30 -4.48 31.47
N ARG A 65 -3.64 -3.35 31.78
CA ARG A 65 -2.41 -2.92 31.11
C ARG A 65 -1.18 -3.28 31.91
N ARG A 66 -0.28 -4.04 31.30
CA ARG A 66 0.96 -4.53 31.91
C ARG A 66 2.16 -4.18 31.01
N PRO A 67 3.37 -4.07 31.57
CA PRO A 67 4.56 -3.87 30.76
C PRO A 67 4.79 -5.08 29.86
N LYS A 68 5.27 -4.87 28.62
CA LYS A 68 5.58 -5.94 27.67
C LYS A 68 6.65 -6.92 28.18
N SER A 69 7.42 -6.51 29.18
CA SER A 69 8.41 -7.33 29.87
C SER A 69 7.84 -8.25 30.96
N ASP A 70 6.53 -8.21 31.21
CA ASP A 70 5.87 -9.14 32.14
C ASP A 70 5.91 -10.57 31.58
N GLY A 71 6.10 -11.58 32.44
CA GLY A 71 6.24 -12.98 32.05
C GLY A 71 5.01 -13.55 31.33
N ILE A 72 3.83 -12.93 31.51
CA ILE A 72 2.63 -13.29 30.75
C ILE A 72 2.82 -12.99 29.26
N PHE A 73 3.39 -11.83 28.91
CA PHE A 73 3.61 -11.50 27.50
C PHE A 73 4.75 -12.31 26.89
N ASP A 74 5.74 -12.71 27.69
CA ASP A 74 6.79 -13.63 27.27
C ASP A 74 6.21 -15.02 26.91
N ALA A 75 5.36 -15.57 27.79
CA ALA A 75 4.67 -16.83 27.52
C ALA A 75 3.72 -16.76 26.30
N LEU A 76 3.02 -15.63 26.13
CA LEU A 76 2.15 -15.42 24.96
C LEU A 76 2.97 -15.26 23.67
N GLY A 77 4.09 -14.53 23.73
CA GLY A 77 4.99 -14.31 22.60
C GLY A 77 5.65 -15.61 22.13
N THR A 78 6.16 -16.42 23.05
CA THR A 78 6.75 -17.74 22.74
C THR A 78 5.73 -18.70 22.12
N THR A 79 4.48 -18.64 22.56
CA THR A 79 3.39 -19.44 21.97
C THR A 79 3.06 -18.98 20.54
N ASP A 80 2.98 -17.68 20.30
CA ASP A 80 2.73 -17.11 18.97
C ASP A 80 3.87 -17.46 17.99
N GLU A 81 5.11 -17.38 18.46
CA GLU A 81 6.30 -17.80 17.72
C GLU A 81 6.26 -19.28 17.37
N LEU A 82 5.95 -20.16 18.34
CA LEU A 82 5.80 -21.60 18.09
C LEU A 82 4.75 -21.88 17.02
N SER A 83 3.60 -21.20 17.08
CA SER A 83 2.52 -21.40 16.10
C SER A 83 2.95 -21.01 14.68
N SER A 84 3.76 -19.96 14.54
CA SER A 84 4.33 -19.54 13.26
C SER A 84 5.31 -20.58 12.70
N HIS A 85 6.14 -21.17 13.55
CA HIS A 85 7.06 -22.25 13.17
C HIS A 85 6.31 -23.51 12.73
N ILE A 86 5.23 -23.87 13.42
CA ILE A 86 4.37 -25.00 13.02
C ILE A 86 3.77 -24.74 11.63
N GLY A 87 3.28 -23.53 11.37
CA GLY A 87 2.76 -23.14 10.06
C GLY A 87 3.81 -23.23 8.96
N LEU A 88 5.05 -22.82 9.25
CA LEU A 88 6.18 -22.94 8.33
C LEU A 88 6.52 -24.42 8.06
N ALA A 89 6.67 -25.24 9.10
CA ALA A 89 6.93 -26.66 8.95
C ALA A 89 5.83 -27.38 8.16
N TYR A 90 4.57 -27.00 8.40
CA TYR A 90 3.42 -27.49 7.64
C TYR A 90 3.50 -27.11 6.15
N SER A 91 3.89 -25.87 5.84
CA SER A 91 4.06 -25.43 4.45
C SER A 91 5.09 -26.27 3.69
N TYR A 92 6.21 -26.61 4.33
CA TYR A 92 7.22 -27.50 3.77
C TYR A 92 6.73 -28.94 3.64
N ALA A 93 6.04 -29.48 4.66
CA ALA A 93 5.52 -30.84 4.60
C ALA A 93 4.47 -31.02 3.49
N ALA A 94 3.62 -30.01 3.29
CA ALA A 94 2.63 -29.99 2.22
C ALA A 94 3.29 -29.94 0.82
N GLU A 95 4.36 -29.16 0.64
CA GLU A 95 5.12 -29.11 -0.61
C GLU A 95 5.79 -30.45 -0.94
N ASN A 96 6.31 -31.15 0.08
CA ASN A 96 6.97 -32.46 -0.09
C ASN A 96 5.98 -33.64 -0.21
N HIS A 97 4.68 -33.37 -0.42
CA HIS A 97 3.62 -34.38 -0.54
C HIS A 97 3.55 -35.39 0.62
N ILE A 98 3.97 -34.98 1.82
CA ILE A 98 3.87 -35.84 3.01
C ILE A 98 2.40 -35.88 3.44
N PRO A 99 1.77 -37.07 3.56
CA PRO A 99 0.37 -37.17 3.96
C PRO A 99 0.18 -36.76 5.42
N ILE A 100 -0.32 -35.55 5.61
CA ILE A 100 -0.66 -34.90 6.89
C ILE A 100 -1.80 -35.55 7.69
N TRP A 101 -2.45 -36.59 7.14
CA TRP A 101 -3.64 -37.22 7.72
C TRP A 101 -3.38 -38.52 8.47
N VAL A 102 -2.12 -38.92 8.65
CA VAL A 102 -1.78 -40.10 9.48
C VAL A 102 -1.81 -39.68 10.95
N ARG A 103 -3.01 -39.55 11.51
CA ARG A 103 -3.31 -39.43 12.93
C ARG A 103 -3.89 -40.72 13.47
#